data_AF-A0AAJ5U9Q5-F1
#
_entry.id   AF-A0AAJ5U9Q5-F1
#
_cell.length_a   1.000
_cell.length_b   1.000
_cell.length_c   1.000
_cell.angle_alpha   90.00
_cell.angle_beta   90.00
_cell.angle_gamma   90.00
#
_symmetry.space_group_name_H-M   'P 1'
#
loop_
_entity.id
_entity.type
_entity.pdbx_description
1 polymer ?
#
loop_
_entity_poly.entity_id
_entity_poly.type
_entity_poly.pdbx_seq_one_letter_code
_entity_poly.pdbx_strand_id
1 'polypeptide(L)'
;MGGISIWQLLIIAVIVVLLFGTNKLKNLGSDLGSSIKGFKKAMSDEEEKKNEPNPPQDADFSAKTLADKQQTPANKEEAKNDKQV
;
A
#
# COMPACT_ATOMS: atom_id res chain seq x y z
N MET A 1 -33.80 -26.79 -7.81
CA MET A 1 -32.57 -26.50 -7.04
C MET A 1 -32.22 -25.03 -7.27
N GLY A 2 -32.71 -24.14 -6.41
CA GLY A 2 -32.45 -22.71 -6.52
C GLY A 2 -31.02 -22.41 -6.06
N GLY A 3 -30.16 -21.95 -6.97
CA GLY A 3 -28.78 -21.59 -6.67
C GLY A 3 -28.68 -20.31 -5.83
N ILE A 4 -27.50 -20.06 -5.29
CA ILE A 4 -27.15 -18.80 -4.64
C ILE A 4 -27.25 -17.69 -5.70
N SER A 5 -28.25 -16.81 -5.57
CA SER A 5 -28.39 -15.66 -6.46
C SER A 5 -27.65 -14.45 -5.88
N ILE A 6 -27.16 -13.59 -6.78
CA ILE A 6 -26.39 -12.38 -6.46
C ILE A 6 -27.15 -11.48 -5.48
N TRP A 7 -28.49 -11.44 -5.55
CA TRP A 7 -29.32 -10.64 -4.67
C TRP A 7 -29.24 -11.09 -3.19
N GLN A 8 -29.14 -12.39 -2.94
CA GLN A 8 -28.98 -12.95 -1.60
C GLN A 8 -27.59 -12.63 -1.05
N LEU A 9 -26.55 -12.68 -1.89
CA LEU A 9 -25.18 -12.32 -1.48
C LEU A 9 -25.07 -10.85 -1.08
N LEU A 10 -25.73 -9.93 -1.80
CA LEU A 10 -25.74 -8.51 -1.44
C LEU A 10 -26.40 -8.27 -0.08
N ILE A 11 -27.53 -8.92 0.21
CA ILE A 11 -28.20 -8.82 1.50
C ILE A 11 -27.30 -9.30 2.64
N ILE A 12 -26.63 -10.45 2.45
CA ILE A 12 -25.68 -10.98 3.44
C ILE A 12 -24.49 -10.03 3.62
N ALA A 13 -23.95 -9.48 2.52
CA ALA A 13 -22.83 -8.55 2.57
C ALA A 13 -23.19 -7.29 3.38
N VAL A 14 -24.39 -6.73 3.22
CA VAL A 14 -24.86 -5.57 4.00
C VAL A 14 -24.91 -5.91 5.49
N ILE A 15 -25.44 -7.08 5.87
CA ILE A 15 -25.50 -7.51 7.27
C ILE A 15 -24.08 -7.64 7.86
N VAL A 16 -23.16 -8.28 7.14
CA VAL A 16 -21.76 -8.42 7.57
C VAL A 16 -21.11 -7.04 7.77
N VAL A 17 -21.32 -6.11 6.84
CA VAL A 17 -20.80 -4.74 6.96
C VAL A 17 -21.36 -4.02 8.20
N LEU A 18 -22.64 -4.21 8.52
CA LEU A 18 -23.26 -3.62 9.71
C LEU A 18 -22.74 -4.23 11.01
N LEU A 19 -22.49 -5.54 11.05
CA LEU A 19 -21.97 -6.24 12.24
C LEU A 19 -20.51 -5.89 12.53
N PHE A 20 -19.67 -5.90 11.50
CA PHE A 20 -18.22 -5.65 11.64
C PHE A 20 -17.87 -4.15 11.55
N GLY A 21 -18.77 -3.34 11.00
CA GLY A 21 -18.56 -1.93 10.71
C GLY A 21 -17.65 -1.68 9.51
N THR A 22 -17.85 -0.57 8.81
CA THR A 22 -17.06 -0.19 7.63
C THR A 22 -15.58 0.07 7.95
N ASN A 23 -15.24 0.45 9.18
CA ASN A 23 -13.87 0.76 9.58
C ASN A 23 -12.95 -0.46 9.56
N LYS A 24 -13.43 -1.60 10.06
CA LYS A 24 -12.68 -2.87 10.06
C LYS A 24 -12.57 -3.43 8.64
N LEU A 25 -13.66 -3.40 7.88
CA LEU A 25 -13.70 -3.86 6.49
C LEU A 25 -12.84 -3.00 5.56
N LYS A 26 -12.76 -1.69 5.79
CA LYS A 26 -11.92 -0.80 4.97
C LYS A 26 -10.43 -1.09 5.16
N ASN A 27 -9.98 -1.24 6.40
CA ASN A 27 -8.57 -1.49 6.67
C ASN A 27 -8.17 -2.87 6.13
N LEU A 28 -8.94 -3.91 6.45
CA LEU A 28 -8.65 -5.27 5.98
C LEU A 28 -8.85 -5.43 4.46
N GLY A 29 -9.89 -4.78 3.90
CA GLY A 29 -10.19 -4.80 2.48
C GLY A 29 -9.20 -3.99 1.63
N SER A 30 -8.59 -2.94 2.20
CA SER A 30 -7.52 -2.18 1.52
C SER A 30 -6.27 -3.04 1.35
N ASP A 31 -5.88 -3.78 2.39
CA ASP A 31 -4.70 -4.64 2.35
C ASP A 31 -4.93 -5.82 1.39
N LEU A 32 -6.04 -6.54 1.56
CA LEU A 32 -6.42 -7.66 0.69
C LEU A 32 -6.70 -7.21 -0.75
N GLY A 33 -7.33 -6.05 -0.93
CA GLY A 33 -7.63 -5.47 -2.23
C GLY A 33 -6.37 -5.04 -2.98
N SER A 34 -5.36 -4.53 -2.26
CA SER A 34 -4.07 -4.17 -2.86
C SER A 34 -3.33 -5.43 -3.34
N SER A 35 -3.34 -6.51 -2.55
CA SER A 35 -2.75 -7.80 -2.95
C SER A 35 -3.47 -8.41 -4.16
N ILE A 36 -4.80 -8.39 -4.19
CA ILE A 36 -5.58 -8.92 -5.31
C ILE A 36 -5.40 -8.07 -6.58
N LYS A 37 -5.23 -6.75 -6.43
CA LYS A 37 -5.01 -5.81 -7.55
C LYS A 37 -3.67 -6.09 -8.24
N GLY A 38 -2.61 -6.34 -7.46
CA GLY A 38 -1.31 -6.74 -8.00
C GLY A 38 -1.38 -8.08 -8.74
N PHE A 39 -2.09 -9.05 -8.18
CA PHE A 39 -2.32 -10.36 -8.82
C PHE A 39 -3.09 -10.24 -10.14
N LYS A 40 -4.20 -9.49 -10.16
CA LYS A 40 -4.95 -9.24 -11.40
C LYS A 40 -4.10 -8.53 -12.44
N LYS A 41 -3.28 -7.57 -12.04
CA LYS A 41 -2.39 -6.85 -12.95
C LYS A 41 -1.31 -7.75 -13.54
N ALA A 42 -0.67 -8.59 -12.73
CA ALA A 42 0.31 -9.56 -13.22
C ALA A 42 -0.31 -10.56 -14.21
N MET A 43 -1.50 -11.08 -13.90
CA MET A 43 -2.23 -11.96 -14.83
C MET A 43 -2.59 -11.25 -16.15
N SER A 44 -3.07 -10.01 -16.09
CA SER A 44 -3.40 -9.24 -17.30
C SER A 44 -2.15 -8.85 -18.10
N ASP A 45 -1.04 -8.47 -17.45
CA ASP A 45 0.22 -8.15 -18.13
C ASP A 45 0.84 -9.38 -18.81
N GLU A 46 0.66 -10.59 -18.26
CA GLU A 46 1.07 -11.85 -18.91
C GLU A 46 0.21 -12.20 -20.13
N GLU A 47 -1.10 -11.90 -20.07
CA GLU A 47 -2.00 -12.07 -21.22
C GLU A 47 -1.69 -11.07 -22.35
N GLU A 48 -1.35 -9.82 -22.00
CA GLU A 48 -0.97 -8.77 -22.96
C GLU A 48 0.46 -8.99 -23.53
N LYS A 49 1.44 -9.40 -22.72
CA LYS A 49 2.81 -9.73 -23.19
C LYS A 49 2.89 -10.94 -24.12
N LYS A 50 1.86 -11.78 -24.18
CA LYS A 50 1.82 -12.90 -25.13
C LYS A 50 1.66 -12.44 -26.59
N ASN A 51 1.30 -11.17 -26.83
CA ASN A 51 0.98 -10.64 -28.16
C ASN A 51 1.93 -9.56 -28.72
N GLU A 52 2.95 -9.09 -28.00
CA GLU A 52 3.96 -8.16 -28.56
C GLU A 52 5.38 -8.41 -27.98
N PRO A 53 6.44 -8.28 -28.81
CA PRO A 53 7.81 -8.34 -28.33
C PRO A 53 8.22 -6.95 -27.79
N ASN A 54 8.32 -6.78 -26.47
CA ASN A 54 8.82 -5.53 -25.88
C ASN A 54 10.01 -5.76 -24.92
N PRO A 55 11.01 -4.85 -24.94
CA PRO A 55 12.28 -4.97 -24.22
C PRO A 55 12.11 -4.81 -22.69
N PRO A 56 13.12 -5.21 -21.88
CA PRO A 56 13.00 -5.26 -20.43
C PRO A 56 12.76 -3.86 -19.83
N GLN A 57 11.61 -3.71 -19.17
CA GLN A 57 11.36 -2.60 -18.25
C GLN A 57 11.83 -3.05 -16.87
N ASP A 58 13.03 -2.60 -16.51
CA ASP A 58 13.58 -2.75 -15.17
C ASP A 58 12.72 -1.98 -14.17
N ALA A 59 12.52 -2.60 -13.00
CA ALA A 59 11.72 -2.05 -11.92
C ALA A 59 12.29 -0.71 -11.45
N ASP A 60 11.49 0.36 -11.55
CA ASP A 60 11.77 1.67 -10.96
C ASP A 60 11.67 1.56 -9.43
N PHE A 61 12.75 1.10 -8.80
CA PHE A 61 12.96 1.18 -7.36
C PHE A 61 13.13 2.67 -7.03
N SER A 62 12.02 3.31 -6.68
CA SER A 62 12.02 4.67 -6.13
C SER A 62 12.83 4.70 -4.84
N ALA A 63 14.13 4.95 -4.96
CA ALA A 63 15.04 5.30 -3.86
C ALA A 63 14.77 6.75 -3.41
N LYS A 64 13.50 7.08 -3.10
CA LYS A 64 13.09 8.38 -2.58
C LYS A 64 12.76 8.31 -1.09
N THR A 65 13.68 7.75 -0.29
CA THR A 65 13.54 7.77 1.18
C THR A 65 14.89 7.74 1.91
N LEU A 66 15.92 8.46 1.43
CA LEU A 66 17.17 8.65 2.19
C LEU A 66 17.77 10.06 2.13
N ALA A 67 17.04 11.07 1.63
CA ALA A 67 17.53 12.46 1.57
C ALA A 67 16.78 13.43 2.52
N ASP A 68 16.22 12.94 3.63
CA ASP A 68 15.63 13.79 4.68
C ASP A 68 15.93 13.22 6.07
N LYS A 69 17.21 13.20 6.46
CA LYS A 69 17.65 13.17 7.86
C LYS A 69 19.16 13.39 8.03
N GLN A 70 19.65 14.54 7.56
CA GLN A 70 21.02 14.98 7.88
C GLN A 70 21.06 16.41 8.41
N GLN A 71 20.32 16.64 9.50
CA GLN A 71 20.60 17.56 10.60
C GLN A 71 20.03 16.81 11.83
N THR A 72 20.81 16.34 12.81
CA THR A 72 21.58 17.12 13.78
C THR A 72 22.60 16.18 14.48
N PRO A 73 23.88 16.54 14.62
CA PRO A 73 24.85 15.77 15.40
C PRO A 73 24.61 15.91 16.91
N ALA A 74 24.70 14.79 17.62
CA ALA A 74 24.77 14.74 19.07
C ALA A 74 26.22 14.89 19.56
N ASN A 75 26.35 15.60 20.67
CA ASN A 75 27.42 15.52 21.69
C ASN A 75 28.65 16.44 21.53
N LYS A 76 28.69 17.56 22.28
CA LYS A 76 29.75 17.77 23.29
C LYS A 76 29.36 18.83 24.34
N GLU A 77 29.48 18.41 25.60
CA GLU A 77 29.54 19.22 26.82
C GLU A 77 30.59 20.35 26.77
N GLU A 78 30.28 21.42 27.51
CA GLU A 78 31.17 22.29 28.31
C GLU A 78 32.34 23.02 27.63
N ALA A 79 32.20 24.36 27.47
CA ALA A 79 33.28 25.31 27.73
C ALA A 79 32.74 26.74 27.98
N LYS A 80 32.95 27.18 29.23
CA LYS A 80 33.09 28.53 29.79
C LYS A 80 33.16 29.74 28.84
N ASN A 81 32.38 30.77 29.20
CA ASN A 81 32.83 32.14 29.54
C ASN A 81 33.85 32.81 28.60
N ASP A 82 33.40 33.77 27.76
CA ASP A 82 34.14 35.00 27.45
C ASP A 82 33.22 36.03 26.73
N LYS A 83 33.48 37.32 26.93
CA LYS A 83 32.79 38.57 26.53
C LYS A 83 31.51 38.90 27.31
N GLN A 84 31.41 39.95 28.14
CA GLN A 84 32.08 41.26 28.18
C GLN A 84 32.31 41.90 26.82
N VAL A 85 31.34 42.70 26.37
CA VAL A 85 31.44 44.16 26.14
C VAL A 85 30.06 44.71 25.83
#